data_AF-A0A7K1YDC6-F1
#
_entry.id   AF-A0A7K1YDC6-F1
#
_cell.length_a   1.000
_cell.length_b   1.000
_cell.length_c   1.000
_cell.angle_alpha   90.00
_cell.angle_beta   90.00
_cell.angle_gamma   90.00
#
_symmetry.space_group_name_H-M   'P 1'
#
loop_
_entity.id
_entity.type
_entity.pdbx_description
1 polymer ?
#
loop_
_entity_poly.entity_id
_entity_poly.type
_entity_poly.pdbx_seq_one_letter_code
_entity_poly.pdbx_strand_id
1 'polypeptide(L)'
;MHLLKFPVLRFIIILTVILITSCAAMAATGCNLGNDIYPNPSGNYFQWDNNVPYYTPANPIHIRFWNGDNQCGVITTALQTTGRQCIVNFGANQDRWGSEVVYSTSEQSCNVPLDDYVWLLFVAAGGFGLYKIKSTLGH
;
A
#
# COMPACT_ATOMS: atom_id res chain seq x y z
N MET A 1 -25.47 -1.78 35.08
CA MET A 1 -24.19 -1.39 34.43
C MET A 1 -23.23 -2.60 34.46
N HIS A 2 -23.47 -3.59 33.60
CA HIS A 2 -22.72 -4.87 33.61
C HIS A 2 -22.47 -5.35 32.17
N LEU A 3 -21.74 -4.56 31.37
CA LEU A 3 -21.51 -4.88 29.95
C LEU A 3 -20.04 -5.16 29.59
N LEU A 4 -19.18 -5.47 30.56
CA LEU A 4 -17.78 -5.85 30.28
C LEU A 4 -17.28 -6.95 31.24
N LYS A 5 -17.88 -8.15 31.15
CA LYS A 5 -17.36 -9.38 31.81
C LYS A 5 -17.16 -10.54 30.82
N PHE A 6 -16.85 -10.25 29.56
CA PHE A 6 -16.51 -11.28 28.59
C PHE A 6 -15.03 -11.17 28.22
N PRO A 7 -14.12 -11.85 28.95
CA PRO A 7 -12.68 -11.86 28.62
C PRO A 7 -12.42 -12.35 27.20
N VAL A 8 -13.30 -13.19 26.67
CA VAL A 8 -13.27 -13.71 25.30
C VAL A 8 -13.44 -12.59 24.26
N LEU A 9 -14.33 -11.62 24.47
CA LEU A 9 -14.55 -10.52 23.51
C LEU A 9 -13.33 -9.59 23.42
N ARG A 10 -12.68 -9.31 24.55
CA ARG A 10 -11.43 -8.52 24.58
C ARG A 10 -10.32 -9.25 23.83
N PHE A 11 -10.23 -10.56 24.02
CA PHE A 11 -9.24 -11.38 23.32
C PHE A 11 -9.47 -11.40 21.80
N ILE A 12 -10.74 -11.52 21.37
CA ILE A 12 -11.09 -11.46 19.94
C ILE A 12 -10.75 -10.09 19.34
N ILE A 13 -11.07 -8.98 20.01
CA ILE A 13 -10.73 -7.63 19.52
C ILE A 13 -9.21 -7.46 19.40
N ILE A 14 -8.44 -7.85 20.41
CA ILE A 14 -6.97 -7.76 20.40
C ILE A 14 -6.40 -8.65 19.28
N LEU A 15 -6.87 -9.88 19.15
CA LEU A 15 -6.44 -10.81 18.09
C LEU A 15 -6.76 -10.25 16.70
N THR A 16 -7.94 -9.64 16.51
CA THR A 16 -8.36 -9.04 15.24
C THR A 16 -7.49 -7.83 14.90
N VAL A 17 -7.17 -6.98 15.88
CA VAL A 17 -6.25 -5.85 15.69
C VAL A 17 -4.85 -6.34 15.31
N ILE A 18 -4.33 -7.37 16.00
CA ILE A 18 -3.01 -7.97 15.71
C ILE A 18 -2.97 -8.55 14.29
N LEU A 19 -3.99 -9.34 13.90
CA LEU A 19 -4.09 -9.96 12.57
C LEU A 19 -4.17 -8.91 11.45
N ILE A 20 -4.93 -7.82 11.66
CA ILE A 20 -5.02 -6.72 10.70
C ILE A 20 -3.66 -5.99 10.59
N THR A 21 -2.93 -5.82 11.69
CA THR A 21 -1.61 -5.15 11.67
C THR A 21 -0.48 -5.99 11.06
N SER A 22 -0.58 -7.32 11.07
CA SER A 22 0.47 -8.21 10.54
C SER A 22 0.52 -8.33 9.01
N CYS A 23 -0.47 -7.79 8.28
CA CYS A 23 -0.56 -7.97 6.83
C CYS A 23 0.19 -6.90 6.00
N ALA A 24 0.90 -5.96 6.63
CA ALA A 24 1.27 -4.70 5.97
C ALA A 24 2.65 -4.65 5.30
N ALA A 25 3.51 -5.66 5.35
CA ALA A 25 4.90 -5.51 4.87
C ALA A 25 5.33 -6.58 3.87
N MET A 26 4.52 -6.83 2.83
CA MET A 26 5.00 -7.62 1.69
C MET A 26 5.91 -6.77 0.82
N ALA A 27 7.17 -7.19 0.70
CA ALA A 27 8.09 -6.65 -0.28
C ALA A 27 7.60 -6.99 -1.70
N ALA A 28 7.59 -6.01 -2.59
CA ALA A 28 7.22 -6.14 -3.99
C ALA A 28 8.42 -5.77 -4.87
N THR A 29 8.42 -6.26 -6.12
CA THR A 29 9.46 -5.97 -7.12
C THR A 29 8.90 -5.13 -8.24
N GLY A 30 9.70 -4.21 -8.77
CA GLY A 30 9.31 -3.39 -9.91
C GLY A 30 10.52 -2.92 -10.71
N CYS A 31 10.26 -2.34 -11.88
CA CYS A 31 11.30 -1.74 -12.71
C CYS A 31 11.41 -0.24 -12.42
N ASN A 32 12.57 0.23 -11.96
CA ASN A 32 12.83 1.65 -11.77
C ASN A 32 13.33 2.29 -13.07
N LEU A 33 12.62 3.34 -13.50
CA LEU A 33 13.00 4.24 -14.59
C LEU A 33 12.97 5.69 -14.10
N GLY A 34 14.06 6.11 -13.45
CA GLY A 34 14.23 7.49 -12.99
C GLY A 34 13.41 7.76 -11.72
N ASN A 35 12.25 8.38 -11.87
CA ASN A 35 11.38 8.79 -10.76
C ASN A 35 10.16 7.87 -10.58
N ASP A 36 10.07 6.79 -11.34
CA ASP A 36 8.90 5.91 -11.39
C ASP A 36 9.31 4.45 -11.26
N ILE A 37 8.52 3.70 -10.50
CA ILE A 37 8.60 2.25 -10.40
C ILE A 37 7.40 1.66 -11.13
N TYR A 38 7.68 0.75 -12.06
CA TYR A 38 6.68 0.02 -12.82
C TYR A 38 6.50 -1.36 -12.19
N PRO A 39 5.39 -1.61 -11.47
CA PRO A 39 5.26 -2.81 -10.62
C PRO A 39 4.68 -4.02 -11.34
N ASN A 40 4.21 -3.85 -12.58
CA ASN A 40 3.37 -4.81 -13.27
C ASN A 40 4.18 -5.61 -14.29
N PRO A 41 4.72 -6.80 -13.96
CA PRO A 41 5.40 -7.64 -14.92
C PRO A 41 4.43 -8.16 -15.98
N SER A 42 4.79 -8.00 -17.25
CA SER A 42 4.09 -8.55 -18.41
C SER A 42 4.71 -9.83 -18.98
N GLY A 43 5.95 -10.14 -18.58
CA GLY A 43 6.67 -11.28 -19.12
C GLY A 43 8.18 -11.10 -18.99
N ASN A 44 8.88 -11.71 -19.93
CA ASN A 44 10.32 -11.89 -19.90
C ASN A 44 10.87 -11.73 -21.32
N TYR A 45 11.91 -10.91 -21.48
CA TYR A 45 12.66 -10.75 -22.72
C TYR A 45 13.97 -11.54 -22.62
N PHE A 46 14.18 -12.45 -23.56
CA PHE A 46 15.43 -13.23 -23.64
C PHE A 46 16.46 -12.48 -24.48
N GLN A 47 17.57 -12.10 -23.84
CA GLN A 47 18.70 -11.46 -24.50
C GLN A 47 19.98 -12.20 -24.16
N TRP A 48 20.63 -12.81 -25.15
CA TRP A 48 21.92 -13.51 -25.01
C TRP A 48 21.97 -14.43 -23.77
N ASP A 49 20.97 -15.31 -23.65
CA ASP A 49 20.78 -16.28 -22.55
C ASP A 49 20.41 -15.68 -21.18
N ASN A 50 20.27 -14.36 -21.06
CA ASN A 50 19.75 -13.70 -19.86
C ASN A 50 18.23 -13.47 -19.97
N ASN A 51 17.53 -13.83 -18.89
CA ASN A 51 16.11 -13.57 -18.74
C ASN A 51 15.88 -12.21 -18.06
N VAL A 52 15.52 -11.21 -18.86
CA VAL A 52 15.27 -9.84 -18.42
C VAL A 52 13.76 -9.63 -18.20
N PRO A 53 13.31 -9.31 -16.98
CA PRO A 53 11.90 -9.10 -16.71
C PRO A 53 11.37 -7.88 -17.47
N TYR A 54 10.18 -8.05 -18.02
CA TYR A 54 9.51 -7.11 -18.91
C TYR A 54 8.25 -6.58 -18.23
N TYR A 55 8.14 -5.27 -18.07
CA TYR A 55 7.09 -4.60 -17.30
C TYR A 55 6.21 -3.71 -18.18
N THR A 56 4.95 -3.56 -17.77
CA THR A 56 4.00 -2.65 -18.41
C THR A 56 4.16 -1.23 -17.87
N PRO A 57 3.86 -0.19 -18.67
CA PRO A 57 3.95 1.20 -18.25
C PRO A 57 2.72 1.63 -17.44
N ALA A 58 1.76 0.72 -17.21
CA ALA A 58 0.50 1.03 -16.55
C ALA A 58 0.67 1.14 -15.03
N ASN A 59 0.01 2.15 -14.45
CA ASN A 59 -0.02 2.44 -13.02
C ASN A 59 1.39 2.52 -12.39
N PRO A 60 2.25 3.45 -12.86
CA PRO A 60 3.54 3.67 -12.23
C PRO A 60 3.36 4.15 -10.79
N ILE A 61 4.33 3.81 -9.95
CA ILE A 61 4.43 4.25 -8.57
C ILE A 61 5.52 5.32 -8.54
N HIS A 62 5.17 6.54 -8.15
CA HIS A 62 6.16 7.60 -8.05
C HIS A 62 7.18 7.31 -6.94
N ILE A 63 8.42 7.70 -7.17
CA ILE A 63 9.48 7.69 -6.16
C ILE A 63 9.48 9.05 -5.48
N ARG A 64 9.38 9.03 -4.16
CA ARG A 64 9.46 10.22 -3.32
C ARG A 64 10.87 10.38 -2.77
N PHE A 65 11.36 11.61 -2.70
CA PHE A 65 12.69 11.87 -2.19
C PHE A 65 12.74 12.09 -0.67
N TRP A 66 11.62 12.41 -0.02
CA TRP A 66 11.52 12.59 1.44
C TRP A 66 10.13 12.26 2.01
N ASN A 67 10.05 12.12 3.35
CA ASN A 67 8.85 11.76 4.13
C ASN A 67 7.68 12.75 4.05
N GLY A 68 7.91 13.98 3.59
CA GLY A 68 6.92 15.05 3.47
C GLY A 68 6.53 15.41 2.05
N ASP A 69 6.84 14.55 1.07
CA ASP A 69 6.35 14.72 -0.30
C ASP A 69 4.84 14.46 -0.35
N ASN A 70 4.10 15.34 -1.02
CA ASN A 70 2.65 15.25 -1.15
C ASN A 70 2.21 14.24 -2.22
N GLN A 71 3.15 13.70 -3.01
CA GLN A 71 2.85 12.67 -3.98
C GLN A 71 2.72 11.30 -3.31
N CYS A 72 1.77 10.49 -3.77
CA CYS A 72 1.67 9.10 -3.38
C CYS A 72 2.77 8.30 -4.07
N GLY A 73 3.52 7.49 -3.32
CA GLY A 73 4.68 6.83 -3.88
C GLY A 73 5.56 6.20 -2.82
N VAL A 74 6.64 5.55 -3.26
CA VAL A 74 7.61 4.90 -2.37
C VAL A 74 8.80 5.83 -2.14
N ILE A 75 9.27 5.92 -0.90
CA ILE A 75 10.47 6.69 -0.60
C ILE A 75 11.73 6.05 -1.15
N THR A 76 12.61 6.88 -1.72
CA THR A 76 13.88 6.44 -2.32
C THR A 76 14.75 5.61 -1.37
N THR A 77 14.77 5.93 -0.07
CA THR A 77 15.55 5.17 0.93
C THR A 77 14.95 3.81 1.27
N ALA A 78 13.71 3.55 0.87
CA ALA A 78 13.04 2.25 1.03
C ALA A 78 13.22 1.35 -0.21
N LEU A 79 13.94 1.82 -1.24
CA LEU A 79 14.24 1.04 -2.44
C LEU A 79 15.53 0.25 -2.26
N GLN A 80 15.49 -1.02 -2.63
CA GLN A 80 16.67 -1.89 -2.70
C GLN A 80 16.87 -2.36 -4.12
N THR A 81 18.01 -2.04 -4.74
CA THR A 81 18.34 -2.51 -6.09
C THR A 81 18.67 -4.00 -6.07
N THR A 82 18.11 -4.79 -6.99
CA THR A 82 18.42 -6.23 -7.09
C THR A 82 19.71 -6.51 -7.89
N GLY A 83 20.22 -5.51 -8.61
CA GLY A 83 21.33 -5.66 -9.56
C GLY A 83 20.90 -6.24 -10.91
N ARG A 84 19.63 -6.59 -11.09
CA ARG A 84 19.09 -7.07 -12.37
C ARG A 84 18.60 -5.90 -13.21
N GLN A 85 18.77 -6.01 -14.52
CA GLN A 85 18.15 -5.08 -15.47
C GLN A 85 16.68 -5.46 -15.67
N CYS A 86 15.88 -4.48 -16.08
CA CYS A 86 14.49 -4.67 -16.45
C CYS A 86 14.16 -3.77 -17.64
N ILE A 87 13.08 -4.10 -18.35
CA ILE A 87 12.59 -3.30 -19.48
C ILE A 87 11.15 -2.91 -19.22
N VAL A 88 10.78 -1.68 -19.55
CA VAL A 88 9.38 -1.23 -19.57
C VAL A 88 8.98 -0.93 -21.01
N ASN A 89 7.88 -1.54 -21.46
CA ASN A 89 7.37 -1.40 -22.83
C ASN A 89 6.39 -0.23 -22.93
N PHE A 90 6.77 0.87 -23.56
CA PHE A 90 5.85 1.98 -23.82
C PHE A 90 5.08 1.84 -25.14
N GLY A 91 5.12 0.66 -25.77
CA GLY A 91 4.58 0.41 -27.11
C GLY A 91 5.50 0.92 -28.23
N ALA A 92 5.15 0.59 -29.48
CA ALA A 92 5.75 1.13 -30.71
C ALA A 92 7.30 1.25 -30.72
N ASN A 93 8.01 0.24 -30.22
CA ASN A 93 9.48 0.21 -30.11
C ASN A 93 10.10 1.25 -29.14
N GLN A 94 9.35 1.69 -28.14
CA GLN A 94 9.82 2.61 -27.09
C GLN A 94 10.16 1.86 -25.80
N ASP A 95 10.91 0.77 -25.94
CA ASP A 95 11.38 0.00 -24.79
C ASP A 95 12.42 0.81 -24.01
N ARG A 96 12.20 0.95 -22.70
CA ARG A 96 13.12 1.67 -21.82
C ARG A 96 13.75 0.72 -20.83
N TRP A 97 15.07 0.78 -20.76
CA TRP A 97 15.88 -0.02 -19.85
C TRP A 97 16.00 0.66 -18.49
N GLY A 98 15.75 -0.12 -17.44
CA GLY A 98 15.82 0.32 -16.06
C GLY A 98 16.52 -0.71 -15.17
N SER A 99 16.46 -0.46 -13.86
CA SER A 99 16.98 -1.37 -12.84
C SER A 99 15.82 -1.98 -12.04
N GLU A 100 15.86 -3.29 -11.83
CA GLU A 100 14.89 -3.94 -10.95
C GLU A 100 15.16 -3.54 -9.50
N VAL A 101 14.10 -3.14 -8.80
CA VAL A 101 14.12 -2.72 -7.41
C VAL A 101 13.10 -3.50 -6.60
N VAL A 102 13.43 -3.75 -5.35
CA VAL A 102 12.52 -4.24 -4.32
C VAL A 102 12.07 -3.04 -3.49
N TYR A 103 10.79 -2.97 -3.19
CA TYR A 103 10.20 -1.93 -2.36
C TYR A 103 9.15 -2.50 -1.42
N SER A 104 8.92 -1.82 -0.29
CA SER A 104 7.83 -2.20 0.61
C SER A 104 6.50 -1.61 0.13
N THR A 105 5.46 -2.42 0.07
CA THR A 105 4.09 -1.94 -0.22
C THR A 105 3.49 -1.13 0.92
N SER A 106 4.03 -1.23 2.14
CA SER A 106 3.65 -0.35 3.27
C SER A 106 3.96 1.13 3.00
N GLU A 107 5.01 1.38 2.21
CA GLU A 107 5.50 2.72 1.90
C GLU A 107 4.73 3.36 0.74
N GLN A 108 3.88 2.61 0.02
CA GLN A 108 2.94 3.17 -0.97
C GLN A 108 1.79 3.95 -0.33
N SER A 109 1.90 4.33 0.94
CA SER A 109 0.87 5.11 1.59
C SER A 109 0.83 6.51 0.96
N CYS A 110 -0.28 6.79 0.27
CA CYS A 110 -0.84 8.12 0.35
C CYS A 110 -1.11 8.31 1.85
N ASN A 111 -0.36 9.17 2.54
CA ASN A 111 -0.92 9.81 3.71
C ASN A 111 -2.09 10.65 3.19
N VAL A 112 -3.24 10.01 2.97
CA VAL A 112 -4.49 10.72 2.79
C VAL A 112 -4.67 11.50 4.08
N PRO A 113 -4.84 12.83 4.00
CA PRO A 113 -4.99 13.63 5.19
C PRO A 113 -6.10 13.04 6.05
N LEU A 114 -5.94 13.11 7.38
CA LEU A 114 -6.93 12.62 8.34
C LEU A 114 -8.35 13.19 8.06
N ASP A 115 -8.40 14.33 7.36
CA ASP A 115 -9.57 14.96 6.72
C ASP A 115 -10.44 13.97 5.92
N ASP A 116 -9.86 13.12 5.07
CA ASP A 116 -10.62 12.20 4.22
C ASP A 116 -11.36 11.10 5.00
N TYR A 117 -11.06 10.97 6.30
CA TYR A 117 -11.72 10.05 7.24
C TYR A 117 -12.63 10.76 8.24
N VAL A 118 -12.74 12.09 8.20
CA VAL A 118 -13.60 12.87 9.11
C VAL A 118 -15.07 12.47 9.01
N TRP A 119 -15.54 12.14 7.81
CA TRP A 119 -16.93 11.68 7.62
C TRP A 119 -17.21 10.34 8.31
N LEU A 120 -16.24 9.41 8.34
CA LEU A 120 -16.36 8.14 9.07
C LEU A 120 -16.45 8.38 10.58
N LEU A 121 -15.71 9.37 11.11
CA LEU A 121 -15.79 9.77 12.51
C LEU A 121 -17.18 10.33 12.84
N PHE A 122 -17.78 11.13 11.96
CA PHE A 122 -19.15 11.62 12.14
C PHE A 122 -20.19 10.49 12.11
N VAL A 123 -20.06 9.53 11.19
CA VAL A 123 -20.95 8.36 11.12
C VAL A 123 -20.83 7.52 12.39
N ALA A 124 -19.61 7.27 12.87
CA ALA A 124 -19.37 6.53 14.11
C ALA A 124 -19.97 7.24 15.33
N ALA A 125 -19.76 8.56 15.45
CA ALA A 125 -20.31 9.36 16.54
C ALA A 125 -21.85 9.40 16.51
N GLY A 126 -22.45 9.59 15.33
CA GLY A 126 -23.90 9.59 15.14
C GLY A 126 -24.53 8.23 15.46
N GLY A 127 -23.92 7.14 14.98
CA GLY A 127 -24.36 5.79 15.30
C GLY A 127 -24.31 5.48 16.80
N PHE A 128 -23.25 5.90 17.48
CA PHE A 128 -23.12 5.73 18.94
C PHE A 128 -24.16 6.55 19.71
N GLY A 129 -24.43 7.78 19.26
CA GLY A 129 -25.48 8.63 19.82
C GLY A 129 -26.87 7.99 19.73
N LEU A 130 -27.25 7.51 18.54
CA LEU A 130 -28.52 6.82 18.32
C LEU A 130 -28.65 5.54 19.15
N TYR A 131 -27.57 4.76 19.26
CA TYR A 131 -27.54 3.57 20.11
C TYR A 131 -27.81 3.91 21.59
N LYS A 132 -27.18 4.97 22.10
CA LYS A 132 -27.40 5.44 23.48
C LYS A 132 -28.84 5.89 23.72
N ILE A 133 -29.41 6.66 22.80
CA ILE A 133 -30.80 7.12 22.89
C ILE A 133 -31.76 5.92 22.93
N LYS A 134 -31.59 4.94 22.03
CA LYS A 134 -32.40 3.71 22.01
C LYS A 134 -32.27 2.91 23.30
N SER A 135 -31.05 2.79 23.84
CA SER A 135 -30.80 2.05 25.08
C SER A 135 -31.42 2.71 26.31
N THR A 136 -31.60 4.03 26.32
CA THR A 136 -32.21 4.77 27.43
C THR A 136 -33.73 4.79 27.35
N LEU A 137 -34.31 4.78 26.14
CA LEU A 137 -35.77 4.79 25.92
C LEU A 137 -36.42 3.38 25.92
N GLY A 138 -35.62 2.33 25.76
CA GLY A 138 -36.08 0.93 25.83
C GLY A 138 -36.14 0.34 27.25
N HIS A 139 -35.91 1.17 28.27
CA HIS A 139 -36.11 0.90 29.69
C HIS A 139 -37.16 1.87 30.23
#